data_AF-F6HL95-F1
#
_entry.id   AF-F6HL95-F1
#
_cell.length_a   1.000
_cell.length_b   1.000
_cell.length_c   1.000
_cell.angle_alpha   90.00
_cell.angle_beta   90.00
_cell.angle_gamma   90.00
#
_symmetry.space_group_name_H-M   'P 1'
#
loop_
_entity.id
_entity.type
_entity.pdbx_description
1 polymer ?
#
loop_
_entity_poly.entity_id
_entity_poly.type
_entity_poly.pdbx_seq_one_letter_code
_entity_poly.pdbx_strand_id
1 'polypeptide(L)'
;MEHFEAAIDRIIGGLEKKNRVLLGKISTGAQNDLEKVTKMIYAQVAVYGFSEKVGLLSFPQRDDAFEMTKPYSSKTSAVIDNEVREWVAKAYDRTVKLIEEHKEPVAMIAELSLEKVLHQDDLVRVLGERPFKTSEPTNYDRFKQWFQDGDKKNREVTESECVEIGRSSTFKPEMPFIILLGLEKKMRNSY
;
A
#
# COMPACT_ATOMS: atom_id res chain seq x y z
N MET A 1 -8.04 -8.56 13.95
CA MET A 1 -9.17 -8.41 13.01
C MET A 1 -9.11 -7.04 12.32
N GLU A 2 -9.01 -5.94 13.08
CA GLU A 2 -8.97 -4.56 12.56
C GLU A 2 -7.94 -4.28 11.46
N HIS A 3 -6.74 -4.85 11.54
CA HIS A 3 -5.70 -4.61 10.51
C HIS A 3 -6.11 -5.09 9.11
N PHE A 4 -6.85 -6.20 9.00
CA PHE A 4 -7.31 -6.70 7.70
C PHE A 4 -8.43 -5.84 7.14
N GLU A 5 -9.35 -5.42 7.99
CA GLU A 5 -10.44 -4.52 7.62
C GLU A 5 -9.92 -3.18 7.11
N ALA A 6 -8.97 -2.57 7.84
CA ALA A 6 -8.34 -1.32 7.42
C ALA A 6 -7.57 -1.47 6.09
N ALA A 7 -6.96 -2.63 5.84
CA ALA A 7 -6.29 -2.91 4.57
C ALA A 7 -7.27 -3.06 3.40
N ILE A 8 -8.42 -3.72 3.62
CA ILE A 8 -9.50 -3.83 2.64
C ILE A 8 -10.07 -2.44 2.32
N ASP A 9 -10.39 -1.65 3.35
CA ASP A 9 -10.92 -0.28 3.19
C ASP A 9 -9.96 0.60 2.41
N ARG A 10 -8.66 0.48 2.66
CA ARG A 10 -7.62 1.21 1.91
C ARG A 10 -7.66 0.87 0.41
N ILE A 11 -7.84 -0.40 0.05
CA ILE A 11 -7.89 -0.83 -1.36
C ILE A 11 -9.21 -0.34 -1.99
N ILE A 12 -10.33 -0.50 -1.29
CA ILE A 12 -11.65 -0.05 -1.76
C ILE A 12 -11.67 1.47 -1.95
N GLY A 13 -11.07 2.24 -1.04
CA GLY A 13 -11.00 3.70 -1.17
C GLY A 13 -10.21 4.14 -2.41
N GLY A 14 -9.14 3.40 -2.73
CA GLY A 14 -8.40 3.58 -3.99
C GLY A 14 -9.23 3.23 -5.23
N LEU A 15 -10.07 2.20 -5.14
CA LEU A 15 -10.99 1.79 -6.20
C LEU A 15 -12.10 2.82 -6.44
N GLU A 16 -12.68 3.39 -5.37
CA GLU A 16 -13.71 4.42 -5.47
C GLU A 16 -13.23 5.68 -6.18
N LYS A 17 -11.98 6.10 -5.91
CA LYS A 17 -11.31 7.19 -6.65
C LYS A 17 -11.31 6.96 -8.16
N LYS A 18 -11.26 5.70 -8.61
CA LYS A 18 -11.21 5.34 -10.04
C LYS A 18 -12.58 5.14 -10.68
N ASN A 19 -13.61 4.74 -9.91
CA ASN A 19 -14.84 4.17 -10.47
C ASN A 19 -16.14 4.94 -10.19
N ARG A 20 -16.34 5.58 -9.02
CA ARG A 20 -17.71 6.00 -8.66
C ARG A 20 -17.83 7.36 -7.98
N VAL A 21 -17.12 7.64 -6.89
CA VAL A 21 -17.34 8.89 -6.13
C VAL A 21 -17.07 10.18 -6.95
N LEU A 22 -16.14 10.16 -7.91
CA LEU A 22 -15.80 11.36 -8.70
C LEU A 22 -16.27 11.35 -10.16
N LEU A 23 -16.54 10.18 -10.76
CA LEU A 23 -16.66 10.04 -12.22
C LEU A 23 -17.91 9.28 -12.70
N GLY A 24 -18.67 8.62 -11.81
CA GLY A 24 -19.92 7.94 -12.17
C GLY A 24 -19.84 6.87 -13.26
N LYS A 25 -18.64 6.35 -13.58
CA LYS A 25 -18.40 5.40 -14.68
C LYS A 25 -17.48 4.26 -14.23
N ILE A 26 -17.92 3.03 -14.46
CA ILE A 26 -17.12 1.83 -14.23
C ILE A 26 -15.89 1.84 -15.16
N SER A 27 -14.69 1.78 -14.58
CA SER A 27 -13.41 1.71 -15.28
C SER A 27 -12.81 0.30 -15.21
N THR A 28 -12.16 -0.11 -16.30
CA THR A 28 -11.39 -1.36 -16.39
C THR A 28 -10.11 -1.33 -15.53
N GLY A 29 -9.65 -0.14 -15.13
CA GLY A 29 -8.45 0.06 -14.31
C GLY A 29 -8.57 -0.35 -12.83
N ALA A 30 -9.74 -0.83 -12.41
CA ALA A 30 -10.04 -1.29 -11.05
C ALA A 30 -9.95 -2.81 -10.86
N GLN A 31 -9.69 -3.57 -11.93
CA GLN A 31 -9.65 -5.04 -11.88
C GLN A 31 -8.68 -5.58 -10.83
N ASN A 32 -7.46 -5.04 -10.78
CA ASN A 32 -6.43 -5.47 -9.82
C ASN A 32 -6.86 -5.23 -8.36
N ASP A 33 -7.56 -4.12 -8.12
CA ASP A 33 -8.02 -3.75 -6.77
C ASP A 33 -9.17 -4.70 -6.34
N LEU A 34 -10.11 -5.01 -7.24
CA LEU A 34 -11.18 -6.00 -7.00
C LEU A 34 -10.61 -7.41 -6.73
N GLU A 35 -9.61 -7.82 -7.50
CA GLU A 35 -8.97 -9.13 -7.33
C GLU A 35 -8.33 -9.24 -5.95
N LYS A 36 -7.60 -8.22 -5.51
CA LYS A 36 -6.96 -8.19 -4.18
C LYS A 36 -7.98 -8.24 -3.06
N VAL A 37 -9.02 -7.40 -3.11
CA VAL A 37 -10.10 -7.39 -2.10
C VAL A 37 -10.76 -8.75 -2.01
N THR A 38 -11.08 -9.35 -3.16
CA THR A 38 -11.72 -10.67 -3.22
C THR A 38 -10.82 -11.74 -2.58
N LYS A 39 -9.53 -11.80 -2.95
CA LYS A 39 -8.58 -12.77 -2.38
C LYS A 39 -8.43 -12.60 -0.87
N MET A 40 -8.34 -11.38 -0.38
CA MET A 40 -8.22 -11.11 1.06
C MET A 40 -9.45 -11.57 1.84
N ILE A 41 -10.65 -11.29 1.34
CA ILE A 41 -11.89 -11.67 2.03
C ILE A 41 -12.12 -13.18 1.95
N TYR A 42 -11.80 -13.83 0.82
CA TYR A 42 -11.79 -15.29 0.75
C TYR A 42 -10.83 -15.91 1.78
N ALA A 43 -9.64 -15.33 1.96
CA ALA A 43 -8.71 -15.79 2.99
C ALA A 43 -9.30 -15.64 4.39
N GLN A 44 -9.96 -14.52 4.70
CA GLN A 44 -10.63 -14.32 5.99
C GLN A 44 -11.71 -15.37 6.25
N VAL A 45 -12.57 -15.63 5.28
CA VAL A 45 -13.72 -16.52 5.44
C VAL A 45 -13.31 -17.99 5.38
N ALA A 46 -12.58 -18.39 4.34
CA ALA A 46 -12.29 -19.79 4.05
C ALA A 46 -11.00 -20.32 4.69
N VAL A 47 -10.00 -19.46 4.95
CA VAL A 47 -8.70 -19.89 5.48
C VAL A 47 -8.58 -19.59 6.98
N TYR A 48 -8.98 -18.39 7.40
CA TYR A 48 -8.86 -17.96 8.80
C TYR A 48 -10.12 -18.24 9.64
N GLY A 49 -11.23 -18.64 9.02
CA GLY A 49 -12.45 -19.02 9.74
C GLY A 49 -13.16 -17.85 10.42
N PHE A 50 -13.12 -16.65 9.83
CA PHE A 50 -13.75 -15.44 10.41
C PHE A 50 -15.27 -15.41 10.24
N SER A 51 -15.85 -16.36 9.50
CA SER A 51 -17.29 -16.47 9.35
C SER A 51 -17.87 -17.49 10.33
N GLU A 52 -18.83 -17.05 11.14
CA GLU A 52 -19.61 -17.94 12.01
C GLU A 52 -20.39 -19.00 11.22
N LYS A 53 -20.84 -18.67 10.00
CA LYS A 53 -21.61 -19.59 9.13
C LYS A 53 -20.75 -20.72 8.57
N VAL A 54 -19.47 -20.45 8.29
CA VAL A 54 -18.49 -21.45 7.83
C VAL A 54 -17.91 -22.22 9.02
N GLY A 55 -17.74 -21.54 10.15
CA GLY A 55 -17.14 -22.09 11.37
C GLY A 55 -15.62 -22.02 11.36
N LEU A 56 -15.01 -22.59 12.40
CA LEU A 56 -13.55 -22.62 12.61
C LEU A 56 -12.86 -23.70 11.74
N LEU A 57 -13.13 -23.67 10.44
CA LEU A 57 -12.54 -24.56 9.44
C LEU A 57 -11.58 -23.77 8.54
N SER A 58 -10.56 -24.45 8.03
CA SER A 58 -9.55 -23.84 7.16
C SER A 58 -9.39 -24.61 5.86
N PHE A 59 -9.53 -23.90 4.75
CA PHE A 59 -9.43 -24.41 3.38
C PHE A 59 -8.42 -23.59 2.57
N PRO A 60 -7.10 -23.71 2.84
CA PRO A 60 -6.09 -23.00 2.09
C PRO A 60 -6.13 -23.38 0.61
N GLN A 61 -6.06 -22.37 -0.28
CA GLN A 61 -5.79 -22.63 -1.69
C GLN A 61 -4.36 -23.14 -1.81
N ARG A 62 -4.19 -24.26 -2.51
CA ARG A 62 -2.88 -24.75 -2.89
C ARG A 62 -2.55 -24.22 -4.28
N ASP A 63 -1.32 -23.71 -4.46
CA ASP A 63 -0.84 -23.14 -5.72
C ASP A 63 -0.43 -24.23 -6.74
N ASP A 64 -0.51 -25.51 -6.37
CA ASP A 64 -0.29 -26.63 -7.28
C ASP A 64 -1.49 -26.75 -8.23
N ALA A 65 -1.25 -26.35 -9.48
CA ALA A 65 -2.22 -26.28 -10.58
C ALA A 65 -2.94 -27.60 -10.95
N PHE A 66 -2.81 -28.67 -10.15
CA PHE A 66 -3.33 -30.01 -10.41
C PHE A 66 -4.51 -30.42 -9.51
N GLU A 67 -4.73 -29.80 -8.36
CA GLU A 67 -5.92 -30.07 -7.54
C GLU A 67 -7.05 -29.09 -7.88
N MET A 68 -7.75 -29.38 -8.99
CA MET A 68 -8.92 -28.59 -9.41
C MET A 68 -10.14 -28.77 -8.49
N THR A 69 -10.07 -29.67 -7.50
CA THR A 69 -11.19 -30.01 -6.62
C THR A 69 -11.08 -29.30 -5.28
N LYS A 70 -12.03 -28.42 -5.01
CA LYS A 70 -12.20 -27.77 -3.70
C LYS A 70 -12.40 -28.83 -2.61
N PRO A 71 -11.75 -28.72 -1.43
CA PRO A 71 -11.86 -29.70 -0.34
C PRO A 71 -13.17 -29.56 0.47
N TYR A 72 -14.25 -29.13 -0.17
CA TYR A 72 -15.55 -28.89 0.47
C TYR A 72 -16.70 -29.02 -0.53
N SER A 73 -17.91 -29.22 -0.01
CA SER A 73 -19.11 -29.43 -0.82
C SER A 73 -19.51 -28.18 -1.61
N SER A 74 -20.34 -28.35 -2.65
CA SER A 74 -20.98 -27.24 -3.36
C SER A 74 -21.81 -26.36 -2.42
N LYS A 75 -22.50 -26.97 -1.43
CA LYS A 75 -23.26 -26.24 -0.41
C LYS A 75 -22.36 -25.32 0.43
N THR A 76 -21.21 -25.82 0.87
CA THR A 76 -20.22 -25.03 1.63
C THR A 76 -19.64 -23.91 0.76
N SER A 77 -19.38 -24.19 -0.52
CA SER A 77 -18.92 -23.19 -1.49
C SER A 77 -19.90 -22.02 -1.58
N ALA A 78 -21.19 -22.31 -1.72
CA ALA A 78 -22.23 -21.29 -1.80
C ALA A 78 -22.33 -20.44 -0.53
N VAL A 79 -22.14 -21.05 0.65
CA VAL A 79 -22.08 -20.32 1.92
C VAL A 79 -20.90 -19.36 1.95
N ILE A 80 -19.71 -19.83 1.59
CA ILE A 80 -18.50 -18.99 1.51
C ILE A 80 -18.72 -17.83 0.54
N ASP A 81 -19.23 -18.09 -0.66
CA ASP A 81 -19.45 -17.05 -1.67
C ASP A 81 -20.46 -15.99 -1.20
N ASN A 82 -21.50 -16.40 -0.46
CA ASN A 82 -22.47 -15.47 0.12
C ASN A 82 -21.82 -14.60 1.21
N GLU A 83 -21.05 -15.20 2.11
CA GLU A 83 -20.31 -14.48 3.14
C GLU A 83 -19.34 -13.47 2.54
N VAL A 84 -18.56 -13.87 1.54
CA VAL A 84 -17.62 -12.97 0.85
C VAL A 84 -18.36 -11.77 0.25
N ARG A 85 -19.52 -11.97 -0.40
CA ARG A 85 -20.32 -10.85 -0.92
C ARG A 85 -20.83 -9.92 0.17
N GLU A 86 -21.32 -10.47 1.28
CA GLU A 86 -21.79 -9.67 2.42
C GLU A 86 -20.64 -8.82 3.02
N TRP A 87 -19.45 -9.39 3.14
CA TRP A 87 -18.26 -8.71 3.67
C TRP A 87 -17.78 -7.60 2.73
N VAL A 88 -17.70 -7.86 1.43
CA VAL A 88 -17.34 -6.86 0.42
C VAL A 88 -18.32 -5.69 0.46
N ALA A 89 -19.63 -5.97 0.51
CA ALA A 89 -20.65 -4.94 0.55
C ALA A 89 -20.54 -4.06 1.82
N LYS A 90 -20.34 -4.67 2.99
CA LYS A 90 -20.15 -3.93 4.24
C LYS A 90 -18.90 -3.04 4.22
N ALA A 91 -17.77 -3.58 3.74
CA ALA A 91 -16.53 -2.82 3.63
C ALA A 91 -16.68 -1.66 2.62
N TYR A 92 -17.40 -1.91 1.52
CA TYR A 92 -17.74 -0.90 0.53
C TYR A 92 -18.57 0.24 1.14
N ASP A 93 -19.68 -0.09 1.79
CA ASP A 93 -20.57 0.90 2.41
C ASP A 93 -19.85 1.72 3.48
N ARG A 94 -19.01 1.08 4.30
CA ARG A 94 -18.17 1.77 5.28
C ARG A 94 -17.21 2.75 4.61
N THR A 95 -16.53 2.31 3.56
CA THR A 95 -15.55 3.14 2.86
C THR A 95 -16.22 4.33 2.17
N VAL A 96 -17.39 4.14 1.55
CA VAL A 96 -18.16 5.22 0.93
C VAL A 96 -18.56 6.25 1.97
N LYS A 97 -19.11 5.83 3.12
CA LYS A 97 -19.45 6.74 4.23
C LYS A 97 -18.24 7.53 4.70
N LEU A 98 -17.08 6.89 4.87
CA LEU A 98 -15.85 7.56 5.30
C LEU A 98 -15.40 8.65 4.30
N ILE A 99 -15.51 8.37 3.00
CA ILE A 99 -15.18 9.32 1.94
C ILE A 99 -16.20 10.47 1.90
N GLU A 100 -17.49 10.17 2.08
CA GLU A 100 -18.55 11.19 2.13
C GLU A 100 -18.39 12.13 3.33
N GLU A 101 -18.04 11.59 4.51
CA GLU A 101 -17.76 12.37 5.73
C GLU A 101 -16.58 13.33 5.53
N HIS A 102 -15.59 12.95 4.75
CA HIS A 102 -14.36 13.73 4.51
C HIS A 102 -14.27 14.27 3.08
N LYS A 103 -15.42 14.52 2.43
CA LYS A 103 -15.49 14.91 1.01
C LYS A 103 -14.72 16.18 0.70
N GLU A 104 -14.81 17.19 1.58
CA GLU A 104 -14.16 18.49 1.39
C GLU A 104 -12.62 18.37 1.34
N PRO A 105 -11.93 17.79 2.35
CA PRO A 105 -10.49 17.54 2.24
C PRO A 105 -10.09 16.65 1.05
N VAL A 106 -10.89 15.64 0.72
CA VAL A 106 -10.62 14.75 -0.42
C VAL A 106 -10.66 15.52 -1.74
N ALA A 107 -11.62 16.45 -1.91
CA ALA A 107 -11.71 17.32 -3.08
C ALA A 107 -10.50 18.26 -3.19
N MET A 108 -10.09 18.90 -2.08
CA MET A 108 -8.90 19.77 -2.06
C MET A 108 -7.62 19.00 -2.46
N ILE A 109 -7.44 17.78 -1.95
CA ILE A 109 -6.31 16.93 -2.31
C ILE A 109 -6.37 16.54 -3.80
N ALA A 110 -7.56 16.27 -4.32
CA ALA A 110 -7.74 15.93 -5.73
C ALA A 110 -7.34 17.11 -6.64
N GLU A 111 -7.75 18.33 -6.31
CA GLU A 111 -7.38 19.55 -7.03
C GLU A 111 -5.86 19.79 -6.99
N LEU A 112 -5.24 19.74 -5.81
CA LEU A 112 -3.80 19.92 -5.67
C LEU A 112 -3.00 18.86 -6.45
N SER A 113 -3.53 17.64 -6.56
CA SER A 113 -2.89 16.55 -7.30
C SER A 113 -2.92 16.73 -8.82
N LEU A 114 -3.76 17.64 -9.35
CA LEU A 114 -3.76 17.98 -10.78
C LEU A 114 -2.62 18.94 -11.14
N GLU A 115 -2.20 19.77 -10.19
CA GLU A 115 -1.17 20.77 -10.38
C GLU A 115 0.24 20.22 -10.14
N LYS A 116 0.40 19.31 -9.17
CA LYS A 116 1.70 18.77 -8.78
C LYS A 116 1.63 17.39 -8.14
N VAL A 117 2.79 16.75 -8.02
CA VAL A 117 2.96 15.56 -7.18
C VAL A 117 2.87 15.96 -5.71
N LEU A 118 2.01 15.30 -4.94
CA LEU A 118 1.80 15.60 -3.53
C LEU A 118 2.84 14.90 -2.65
N HIS A 119 3.40 15.65 -1.71
CA HIS A 119 4.27 15.13 -0.66
C HIS A 119 3.56 15.08 0.71
N GLN A 120 4.17 14.44 1.71
CA GLN A 120 3.59 14.34 3.05
C GLN A 120 3.27 15.72 3.63
N ASP A 121 4.14 16.70 3.42
CA ASP A 121 3.95 18.06 3.95
C ASP A 121 2.72 18.74 3.33
N ASP A 122 2.38 18.45 2.07
CA ASP A 122 1.16 18.94 1.43
C ASP A 122 -0.10 18.31 2.06
N LEU A 123 -0.03 17.02 2.39
CA LEU A 123 -1.13 16.33 3.05
C LEU A 123 -1.35 16.85 4.47
N VAL A 124 -0.28 17.13 5.22
CA VAL A 124 -0.39 17.71 6.57
C VAL A 124 -0.98 19.11 6.53
N ARG A 125 -0.70 19.90 5.49
CA ARG A 125 -1.32 21.24 5.31
C ARG A 125 -2.83 21.16 5.11
N VAL A 126 -3.33 20.14 4.42
CA VAL A 126 -4.76 19.99 4.10
C VAL A 126 -5.52 19.22 5.19
N LEU A 127 -4.93 18.14 5.71
CA LEU A 127 -5.58 17.22 6.65
C LEU A 127 -5.20 17.44 8.12
N GLY A 128 -4.16 18.23 8.39
CA GLY A 128 -3.57 18.35 9.71
C GLY A 128 -2.62 17.19 10.06
N GLU A 129 -2.16 17.17 11.31
CA GLU A 129 -1.32 16.08 11.80
C GLU A 129 -2.11 14.78 11.92
N ARG A 130 -1.44 13.67 11.62
CA ARG A 130 -2.05 12.34 11.71
C ARG A 130 -2.40 12.05 13.17
N PRO A 131 -3.66 11.73 13.51
CA PRO A 131 -4.08 11.55 14.91
C PRO A 131 -3.60 10.23 15.54
N PHE A 132 -2.77 9.45 14.84
CA PHE A 132 -2.24 8.16 15.31
C PHE A 132 -0.76 8.04 14.98
N LYS A 133 0.04 7.70 16.00
CA LYS A 133 1.47 7.48 15.89
C LYS A 133 1.75 6.05 15.44
N THR A 134 2.53 5.87 14.39
CA THR A 134 3.03 4.56 14.00
C THR A 134 4.14 4.14 14.95
N SER A 135 4.05 2.92 15.47
CA SER A 135 5.05 2.31 16.36
C SER A 135 6.37 2.01 15.65
N GLU A 136 6.33 1.81 14.33
CA GLU A 136 7.52 1.66 13.48
C GLU A 136 7.71 2.88 12.56
N PRO A 137 8.97 3.27 12.30
CA PRO A 137 9.27 4.30 11.31
C PRO A 137 8.86 3.81 9.92
N THR A 138 8.06 4.62 9.24
CA THR A 138 7.59 4.33 7.88
C THR A 138 8.78 4.29 6.91
N ASN A 139 8.60 3.68 5.74
CA ASN A 139 9.63 3.71 4.69
C ASN A 139 10.06 5.14 4.34
N TYR A 140 9.14 6.11 4.47
CA TYR A 140 9.45 7.52 4.26
C TYR A 140 10.27 8.12 5.40
N ASP A 141 9.99 7.79 6.66
CA ASP A 141 10.79 8.25 7.81
C ASP A 141 12.23 7.73 7.70
N ARG A 142 12.39 6.45 7.33
CA ARG A 142 13.69 5.82 7.08
C ARG A 142 14.42 6.50 5.91
N PHE A 143 13.69 6.82 4.83
CA PHE A 143 14.25 7.55 3.69
C PHE A 143 14.71 8.96 4.10
N LYS A 144 13.91 9.73 4.83
CA LYS A 144 14.28 11.06 5.34
C LYS A 144 15.51 10.99 6.24
N GLN A 145 15.56 10.03 7.17
CA GLN A 145 16.71 9.81 8.05
C GLN A 145 17.99 9.56 7.25
N TRP A 146 17.93 8.74 6.19
CA TRP A 146 19.09 8.49 5.32
C TRP A 146 19.68 9.79 4.74
N PHE A 147 18.85 10.68 4.18
CA PHE A 147 19.37 11.95 3.65
C PHE A 147 19.91 12.89 4.73
N GLN A 148 19.26 12.92 5.90
CA GLN A 148 19.74 13.72 7.03
C GLN A 148 21.08 13.22 7.58
N ASP A 149 21.29 11.90 7.59
CA ASP A 149 22.54 11.29 8.03
C ASP A 149 23.65 11.43 6.97
N GLY A 150 23.27 11.39 5.68
CA GLY A 150 24.19 11.66 4.56
C GLY A 150 24.73 13.09 4.56
N ASP A 151 23.90 14.08 4.86
CA ASP A 151 24.31 15.49 4.98
C ASP A 151 25.16 15.76 6.24
N LYS A 152 24.89 15.07 7.35
CA LYS A 152 25.72 15.14 8.56
C LYS A 152 27.11 14.54 8.32
N LYS A 153 27.18 13.39 7.64
CA LYS A 153 28.45 12.73 7.32
C LYS A 153 29.29 13.54 6.35
N ASN A 154 28.68 14.24 5.38
CA ASN A 154 29.40 15.17 4.50
C ASN A 154 29.92 16.42 5.21
N ARG A 155 29.28 16.87 6.30
CA ARG A 155 29.77 18.00 7.12
C ARG A 155 30.87 17.60 8.10
N GLU A 156 30.83 16.39 8.64
CA GLU A 156 31.90 15.87 9.50
C GLU A 156 33.16 15.50 8.70
N VAL A 157 33.03 15.02 7.45
CA VAL A 157 34.17 14.69 6.59
C VAL A 157 34.93 15.94 6.10
N THR A 158 34.33 17.13 6.13
CA THR A 158 35.00 18.37 5.72
C THR A 158 35.94 18.98 6.77
N GLU A 159 35.93 18.52 8.02
CA GLU A 159 36.75 19.12 9.10
C GLU A 159 37.90 18.24 9.62
N SER A 160 37.99 16.96 9.26
CA SER A 160 38.98 16.05 9.87
C SER A 160 39.93 15.28 8.93
N GLU A 161 39.80 15.38 7.59
CA GLU A 161 40.70 14.66 6.67
C GLU A 161 41.31 15.58 5.59
N CYS A 162 42.07 16.59 6.04
CA CYS A 162 43.24 17.05 5.31
C CYS A 162 44.48 16.54 6.03
N VAL A 163 44.84 15.26 5.88
CA VAL A 163 46.22 14.73 5.85
C VAL A 163 46.16 13.24 5.47
N GLU A 164 46.98 12.90 4.48
CA GLU A 164 47.41 11.56 4.04
C GLU A 164 46.52 10.73 3.10
N ILE A 165 46.78 10.98 1.82
CA ILE A 165 46.54 10.09 0.69
C ILE A 165 47.41 8.83 0.86
N GLY A 166 46.79 7.65 0.98
CA GLY A 166 47.54 6.40 0.91
C GLY A 166 46.77 5.11 1.16
N ARG A 167 46.40 4.42 0.08
CA ARG A 167 46.09 2.98 -0.02
C ARG A 167 44.79 2.43 0.61
N SER A 168 43.97 1.91 -0.31
CA SER A 168 43.42 0.55 -0.33
C SER A 168 41.96 0.32 0.11
N SER A 169 41.28 -0.35 -0.83
CA SER A 169 40.29 -1.43 -0.68
C SER A 169 38.87 -1.11 -0.22
N THR A 170 37.96 -1.22 -1.21
CA THR A 170 36.71 -2.00 -1.17
C THR A 170 35.77 -1.76 0.00
N PHE A 171 34.81 -0.85 -0.21
CA PHE A 171 33.51 -0.94 0.43
C PHE A 171 32.42 -0.49 -0.54
N LYS A 172 31.77 -1.44 -1.20
CA LYS A 172 30.50 -1.21 -1.89
C LYS A 172 29.39 -1.70 -0.96
N PRO A 173 28.64 -0.81 -0.28
CA PRO A 173 27.37 -1.22 0.29
C PRO A 173 26.38 -1.45 -0.86
N GLU A 174 25.63 -2.56 -0.78
CA GLU A 174 24.62 -2.94 -1.77
C GLU A 174 23.55 -1.85 -1.89
N MET A 175 23.65 -1.06 -2.95
CA MET A 175 22.60 -0.14 -3.37
C MET A 175 21.43 -0.96 -3.93
N PRO A 176 20.18 -0.71 -3.50
CA PRO A 176 19.02 -1.35 -4.13
C PRO A 176 19.00 -0.99 -5.62
N PHE A 177 18.91 -2.03 -6.46
CA PHE A 177 19.14 -2.04 -7.92
C PHE A 177 18.42 -0.92 -8.70
N ILE A 178 17.32 -0.39 -8.16
CA ILE A 178 16.52 0.69 -8.74
C ILE A 178 17.28 2.05 -8.75
N ILE A 179 18.15 2.30 -7.77
CA ILE A 179 18.89 3.58 -7.68
C ILE A 179 20.06 3.61 -8.68
N LEU A 180 20.69 2.46 -8.95
CA LEU A 180 21.79 2.34 -9.91
C LEU A 180 21.33 2.67 -11.34
N LEU A 181 20.14 2.19 -11.72
CA LEU A 181 19.54 2.46 -13.03
C LEU A 181 19.13 3.93 -13.21
N GLY A 182 18.73 4.61 -12.13
CA GLY A 182 18.38 6.04 -12.17
C GLY A 182 19.60 6.95 -12.34
N LEU A 183 20.72 6.63 -11.68
CA LEU A 183 21.96 7.40 -11.76
C LEU A 183 22.69 7.18 -13.11
N GLU A 184 22.72 5.96 -13.63
CA GLU A 184 23.31 5.68 -14.95
C GLU A 184 22.56 6.37 -16.11
N LYS A 185 21.24 6.56 -15.99
CA LYS A 185 20.43 7.24 -17.01
C LYS A 185 20.65 8.76 -17.01
N LYS A 186 20.98 9.34 -15.84
CA LYS A 186 21.28 10.77 -15.69
C LYS A 186 22.71 11.10 -16.17
N MET A 187 23.65 10.18 -16.02
CA MET A 187 25.04 10.33 -16.50
C MET A 187 25.19 10.14 -18.02
N ARG A 188 24.29 9.40 -18.68
CA ARG A 188 24.32 9.18 -20.14
C ARG A 188 23.74 10.32 -20.98
N ASN A 189 23.04 11.27 -20.36
CA ASN A 189 22.32 12.35 -21.06
C ASN A 189 23.02 13.72 -20.94
N SER A 190 24.29 13.74 -20.53
CA SER A 190 25.06 14.98 -20.34
C SER A 190 26.36 15.04 -21.16
N TYR A 191 26.45 14.27 -22.24
CA TYR A 191 27.44 14.43 -23.31
C TYR A 191 26.76 14.31 -24.67
#